data_AF-A0A0J1D530-F1
#
_entry.id   AF-A0A0J1D530-F1
#
_cell.length_a   1.000
_cell.length_b   1.000
_cell.length_c   1.000
_cell.angle_alpha   90.00
_cell.angle_beta   90.00
_cell.angle_gamma   90.00
#
_symmetry.space_group_name_H-M   'P 1'
#
loop_
_entity.id
_entity.type
_entity.pdbx_description
1 polymer ?
#
loop_
_entity_poly.entity_id
_entity_poly.type
_entity_poly.pdbx_seq_one_letter_code
_entity_poly.pdbx_strand_id
1 'polypeptide(L)'
;GTIAGVDVPSQATDALAKLHQAGYQTDSDLLQAPMWDSQAVPAVAVTYANAYTQSSVADNLCSFSFGTTNAVTGAAGVTPLASPMLTVFGNGNGVPPTNGINLVYNAGTSGAADHRLATADASFAGAFCLRGLWTNGDARMAASVEAIRVNANLHGKPAIIVQGRSDTLVPINHASRPYAAMNKFAEGNSSNLSFYEVTNGQHFDAFLGVAGFDTRFVPLHYYNLQALNLMWAHLKNGAPLPPSQVVHTVPRGGTAGAAPALTVANLPAISASPGSNAITFGGGGVNVPN
;
A
#
# COMPACT_ATOMS: atom_id res chain seq x y z
N GLY A 1 -9.73 -14.59 -21.35
CA GLY A 1 -8.89 -13.52 -20.78
C GLY A 1 -8.16 -14.04 -19.56
N THR A 2 -7.46 -13.18 -18.82
CA THR A 2 -6.83 -13.54 -17.52
C THR A 2 -7.86 -13.75 -16.41
N ILE A 3 -9.04 -13.16 -16.55
CA ILE A 3 -10.20 -13.34 -15.65
C ILE A 3 -11.21 -14.30 -16.29
N ALA A 4 -11.77 -15.19 -15.47
CA ALA A 4 -12.80 -16.15 -15.84
C ALA A 4 -14.19 -15.65 -15.40
N GLY A 5 -15.25 -16.12 -16.07
CA GLY A 5 -16.63 -15.72 -15.77
C GLY A 5 -17.39 -15.27 -17.00
N VAL A 6 -18.69 -15.54 -17.03
CA VAL A 6 -19.59 -15.21 -18.14
C VAL A 6 -20.36 -13.91 -17.92
N ASP A 7 -20.28 -13.34 -16.72
CA ASP A 7 -20.90 -12.09 -16.31
C ASP A 7 -19.98 -11.30 -15.36
N VAL A 8 -20.31 -10.03 -15.11
CA VAL A 8 -19.50 -9.13 -14.27
C VAL A 8 -19.33 -9.67 -12.83
N PRO A 9 -20.36 -10.19 -12.14
CA PRO A 9 -20.20 -10.74 -10.79
C PRO A 9 -19.23 -11.94 -10.73
N SER A 10 -19.31 -12.89 -11.66
CA SER A 10 -18.39 -14.03 -11.70
C SER A 10 -16.96 -13.59 -12.04
N GLN A 11 -16.80 -12.59 -12.91
CA GLN A 11 -15.49 -12.00 -13.21
C GLN A 11 -14.89 -11.27 -12.00
N ALA A 12 -15.68 -10.49 -11.27
CA ALA A 12 -15.23 -9.82 -10.05
C ALA A 12 -14.79 -10.81 -8.97
N THR A 13 -15.54 -11.91 -8.81
CA THR A 13 -15.21 -12.99 -7.87
C THR A 13 -13.89 -13.66 -8.23
N ASP A 14 -13.69 -14.02 -9.50
CA ASP A 14 -12.44 -14.64 -9.97
C ASP A 14 -11.24 -13.66 -9.89
N ALA A 15 -11.45 -12.38 -10.18
CA ALA A 15 -10.41 -11.36 -10.01
C ALA A 15 -9.99 -11.21 -8.55
N LEU A 16 -10.95 -11.17 -7.61
CA LEU A 16 -10.66 -11.08 -6.18
C LEU A 16 -9.92 -12.33 -5.68
N ALA A 17 -10.36 -13.52 -6.10
CA ALA A 17 -9.67 -14.77 -5.77
C ALA A 17 -8.21 -14.77 -6.25
N LYS A 18 -7.93 -14.22 -7.44
CA LYS A 18 -6.56 -14.06 -7.94
C LYS A 18 -5.72 -13.07 -7.13
N LEU A 19 -6.33 -12.00 -6.61
CA LEU A 19 -5.64 -11.07 -5.70
C LEU A 19 -5.29 -11.77 -4.37
N HIS A 20 -6.21 -12.56 -3.81
CA HIS A 20 -5.92 -13.36 -2.61
C HIS A 20 -4.82 -14.38 -2.84
N GLN A 21 -4.83 -15.08 -3.99
CA GLN A 21 -3.74 -15.98 -4.37
C GLN A 21 -2.40 -15.24 -4.52
N ALA A 22 -2.43 -13.98 -4.94
CA ALA A 22 -1.26 -13.12 -5.01
C ALA A 22 -0.85 -12.54 -3.63
N GLY A 23 -1.51 -12.89 -2.53
CA GLY A 23 -1.12 -12.53 -1.17
C GLY A 23 -1.82 -11.30 -0.58
N TYR A 24 -2.76 -10.68 -1.29
CA TYR A 24 -3.62 -9.64 -0.70
C TYR A 24 -4.53 -10.24 0.38
N GLN A 25 -4.85 -9.45 1.40
CA GLN A 25 -5.72 -9.87 2.51
C GLN A 25 -7.19 -9.54 2.23
N THR A 26 -8.10 -10.34 2.78
CA THR A 26 -9.54 -10.09 2.71
C THR A 26 -9.94 -8.75 3.31
N ASP A 27 -9.21 -8.28 4.34
CA ASP A 27 -9.37 -6.96 4.96
C ASP A 27 -9.16 -5.79 3.98
N SER A 28 -8.57 -6.06 2.81
CA SER A 28 -8.17 -5.09 1.81
C SER A 28 -9.10 -5.12 0.56
N ASP A 29 -10.07 -6.03 0.51
CA ASP A 29 -10.89 -6.30 -0.68
C ASP A 29 -11.65 -5.07 -1.20
N LEU A 30 -12.24 -4.31 -0.28
CA LEU A 30 -13.00 -3.11 -0.61
C LEU A 30 -12.13 -1.94 -1.09
N LEU A 31 -10.80 -2.04 -0.95
CA LEU A 31 -9.87 -1.00 -1.37
C LEU A 31 -9.32 -1.22 -2.78
N GLN A 32 -9.46 -2.41 -3.36
CA GLN A 32 -8.86 -2.74 -4.66
C GLN A 32 -9.36 -1.82 -5.77
N ALA A 33 -10.68 -1.68 -5.91
CA ALA A 33 -11.29 -0.80 -6.91
C ALA A 33 -10.98 0.69 -6.68
N PRO A 34 -11.20 1.29 -5.49
CA PRO A 34 -10.91 2.70 -5.30
C PRO A 34 -9.42 3.04 -5.37
N MET A 35 -8.50 2.12 -5.03
CA MET A 35 -7.06 2.38 -5.19
C MET A 35 -6.59 2.29 -6.64
N TRP A 36 -7.31 1.57 -7.49
CA TRP A 36 -7.14 1.63 -8.93
C TRP A 36 -7.67 2.94 -9.50
N ASP A 37 -8.89 3.34 -9.11
CA ASP A 37 -9.53 4.56 -9.63
C ASP A 37 -8.86 5.85 -9.13
N SER A 38 -8.30 5.86 -7.92
CA SER A 38 -7.45 6.97 -7.45
C SER A 38 -6.08 7.01 -8.14
N GLN A 39 -5.78 6.02 -8.99
CA GLN A 39 -4.49 5.77 -9.65
C GLN A 39 -3.35 5.42 -8.69
N ALA A 40 -3.59 5.31 -7.38
CA ALA A 40 -2.56 5.07 -6.38
C ALA A 40 -1.74 3.80 -6.67
N VAL A 41 -2.40 2.66 -6.83
CA VAL A 41 -1.74 1.38 -7.13
C VAL A 41 -1.01 1.39 -8.48
N PRO A 42 -1.65 1.74 -9.61
CA PRO A 42 -0.97 1.70 -10.90
C PRO A 42 0.17 2.73 -11.01
N ALA A 43 0.06 3.91 -10.39
CA ALA A 43 1.13 4.91 -10.43
C ALA A 43 2.35 4.48 -9.60
N VAL A 44 2.14 3.85 -8.44
CA VAL A 44 3.25 3.23 -7.68
C VAL A 44 3.90 2.11 -8.48
N ALA A 45 3.09 1.23 -9.11
CA ALA A 45 3.62 0.14 -9.93
C ALA A 45 4.50 0.65 -11.08
N VAL A 46 4.07 1.70 -11.81
CA VAL A 46 4.87 2.32 -12.87
C VAL A 46 6.15 2.96 -12.32
N THR A 47 6.04 3.68 -11.20
CA THR A 47 7.20 4.34 -10.57
C THR A 47 8.25 3.32 -10.14
N TYR A 48 7.85 2.23 -9.49
CA TYR A 48 8.75 1.17 -9.06
C TYR A 48 9.30 0.36 -10.23
N ALA A 49 8.48 0.08 -11.25
CA ALA A 49 8.95 -0.57 -12.46
C ALA A 49 10.04 0.25 -13.15
N ASN A 50 9.86 1.56 -13.31
CA ASN A 50 10.88 2.45 -13.87
C ASN A 50 12.16 2.42 -13.02
N ALA A 51 12.04 2.54 -11.70
CA ALA A 51 13.18 2.53 -10.80
C ALA A 51 13.96 1.19 -10.86
N TYR A 52 13.27 0.05 -10.75
CA TYR A 52 13.92 -1.27 -10.72
C TYR A 52 14.45 -1.70 -12.08
N THR A 53 13.81 -1.30 -13.17
CA THR A 53 14.36 -1.54 -14.52
C THR A 53 15.38 -0.49 -14.95
N GLN A 54 15.62 0.53 -14.11
CA GLN A 54 16.46 1.69 -14.42
C GLN A 54 16.06 2.36 -15.75
N SER A 55 14.77 2.35 -16.08
CA SER A 55 14.24 2.97 -17.29
C SER A 55 14.13 4.48 -17.09
N SER A 56 14.44 5.23 -18.14
CA SER A 56 14.24 6.68 -18.16
C SER A 56 12.75 7.00 -18.13
N VAL A 57 12.39 8.13 -17.52
CA VAL A 57 11.02 8.66 -17.56
C VAL A 57 10.57 8.98 -19.00
N ALA A 58 11.50 9.14 -19.95
CA ALA A 58 11.21 9.34 -21.36
C ALA A 58 10.96 8.03 -22.13
N ASP A 59 11.30 6.87 -21.55
CA ASP A 59 11.17 5.57 -22.24
C ASP A 59 9.72 5.11 -22.36
N ASN A 60 8.82 5.72 -21.59
CA ASN A 60 7.41 5.36 -21.53
C ASN A 60 7.20 3.86 -21.29
N LEU A 61 7.87 3.31 -20.27
CA LEU A 61 7.85 1.89 -19.95
C LEU A 61 6.41 1.35 -19.88
N CYS A 62 6.13 0.27 -20.60
CA CYS A 62 4.77 -0.30 -20.73
C CYS A 62 3.71 0.71 -21.21
N SER A 63 4.12 1.67 -22.04
CA SER A 63 3.32 2.76 -22.58
C SER A 63 2.71 3.69 -21.52
N PHE A 64 3.26 3.71 -20.31
CA PHE A 64 2.88 4.68 -19.28
C PHE A 64 3.79 5.90 -19.28
N SER A 65 3.22 7.05 -18.99
CA SER A 65 3.92 8.32 -18.77
C SER A 65 3.24 9.11 -17.65
N PHE A 66 3.83 10.25 -17.27
CA PHE A 66 3.22 11.18 -16.32
C PHE A 66 3.01 12.52 -17.00
N GLY A 67 1.84 13.12 -16.80
CA GLY A 67 1.53 14.40 -17.42
C GLY A 67 0.24 15.02 -16.92
N THR A 68 0.03 16.26 -17.31
CA THR A 68 -1.25 16.96 -17.08
C THR A 68 -2.31 16.37 -17.99
N THR A 69 -3.51 16.19 -17.44
CA THR A 69 -4.68 15.69 -18.18
C THR A 69 -5.84 16.66 -18.06
N ASN A 70 -6.73 16.63 -19.05
CA ASN A 70 -7.97 17.37 -19.00
C ASN A 70 -8.91 16.70 -17.98
N ALA A 71 -9.41 17.45 -16.99
CA ALA A 71 -10.24 16.90 -15.92
C ALA A 71 -11.60 16.35 -16.41
N VAL A 72 -12.07 16.76 -17.59
CA VAL A 72 -13.34 16.31 -18.17
C VAL A 72 -13.14 15.14 -19.11
N THR A 73 -12.17 15.23 -20.02
CA THR A 73 -11.98 14.25 -21.10
C THR A 73 -10.89 13.21 -20.82
N GLY A 74 -10.04 13.45 -19.83
CA GLY A 74 -8.85 12.62 -19.56
C GLY A 74 -7.70 12.84 -20.53
N ALA A 75 -7.88 13.58 -21.62
CA ALA A 75 -6.85 13.78 -22.64
C ALA A 75 -5.53 14.30 -22.02
N ALA A 76 -4.42 13.66 -22.33
CA ALA A 76 -3.11 14.02 -21.81
C ALA A 76 -2.47 15.15 -22.62
N GLY A 77 -1.42 15.76 -22.05
CA GLY A 77 -0.62 16.79 -22.72
C GLY A 77 -1.35 18.13 -22.86
N VAL A 78 -2.42 18.34 -22.09
CA VAL A 78 -3.12 19.63 -22.06
C VAL A 78 -2.33 20.65 -21.25
N THR A 79 -2.23 21.87 -21.75
CA THR A 79 -1.64 22.98 -20.99
C THR A 79 -2.55 23.31 -19.81
N PRO A 80 -2.09 23.14 -18.56
CA PRO A 80 -2.89 23.49 -17.39
C PRO A 80 -2.99 25.02 -17.24
N LEU A 81 -4.04 25.50 -16.56
CA LEU A 81 -4.20 26.93 -16.26
C LEU A 81 -3.05 27.49 -15.41
N ALA A 82 -2.51 26.68 -14.50
CA ALA A 82 -1.33 26.97 -13.72
C ALA A 82 -0.33 25.81 -13.86
N SER A 83 0.95 26.14 -14.06
CA SER A 83 1.98 25.10 -14.16
C SER A 83 2.13 24.36 -12.84
N PRO A 84 2.04 23.01 -12.83
CA PRO A 84 2.24 22.22 -11.63
C PRO A 84 3.70 22.30 -11.13
N MET A 85 4.65 22.65 -12.00
CA MET A 85 6.07 22.67 -11.66
C MET A 85 6.42 23.72 -10.59
N LEU A 86 5.61 24.77 -10.44
CA LEU A 86 5.87 25.83 -9.47
C LEU A 86 5.71 25.38 -8.00
N THR A 87 4.90 24.35 -7.75
CA THR A 87 4.55 23.92 -6.38
C THR A 87 4.71 22.42 -6.14
N VAL A 88 4.99 21.62 -7.17
CA VAL A 88 5.04 20.15 -7.07
C VAL A 88 6.08 19.66 -6.06
N PHE A 89 7.19 20.38 -5.90
CA PHE A 89 8.21 20.01 -4.92
C PHE A 89 7.70 20.07 -3.47
N GLY A 90 6.88 21.07 -3.12
CA GLY A 90 6.36 21.24 -1.76
C GLY A 90 5.03 20.55 -1.50
N ASN A 91 4.17 20.47 -2.52
CA ASN A 91 2.83 19.88 -2.39
C ASN A 91 2.78 18.41 -2.84
N GLY A 92 3.82 17.93 -3.49
CA GLY A 92 3.88 16.59 -4.04
C GLY A 92 4.27 15.54 -3.00
N ASN A 93 3.78 14.33 -3.21
CA ASN A 93 4.14 13.13 -2.45
C ASN A 93 5.10 12.20 -3.22
N GLY A 94 5.55 12.63 -4.41
CA GLY A 94 6.49 11.88 -5.26
C GLY A 94 5.86 10.85 -6.20
N VAL A 95 4.53 10.63 -6.17
CA VAL A 95 3.84 9.67 -7.04
C VAL A 95 2.52 10.27 -7.57
N PRO A 96 2.22 10.23 -8.88
CA PRO A 96 0.92 10.65 -9.39
C PRO A 96 -0.26 9.86 -8.78
N PRO A 97 -1.48 10.45 -8.69
CA PRO A 97 -1.81 11.80 -9.08
C PRO A 97 -1.27 12.80 -8.04
N THR A 98 -0.57 13.83 -8.52
CA THR A 98 0.03 14.82 -7.63
C THR A 98 0.12 16.18 -8.31
N ASN A 99 -0.39 17.21 -7.64
CA ASN A 99 -0.36 18.60 -8.11
C ASN A 99 -0.84 18.78 -9.58
N GLY A 100 -1.85 18.02 -10.03
CA GLY A 100 -2.36 18.08 -11.41
C GLY A 100 -1.61 17.24 -12.45
N ILE A 101 -0.57 16.52 -12.03
CA ILE A 101 0.14 15.49 -12.82
C ILE A 101 -0.54 14.15 -12.52
N ASN A 102 -0.94 13.42 -13.56
CA ASN A 102 -1.64 12.14 -13.46
C ASN A 102 -0.84 11.03 -14.16
N LEU A 103 -1.22 9.77 -13.91
CA LEU A 103 -0.74 8.63 -14.67
C LEU A 103 -1.45 8.60 -16.03
N VAL A 104 -0.64 8.65 -17.08
CA VAL A 104 -1.09 8.66 -18.47
C VAL A 104 -0.74 7.33 -19.12
N TYR A 105 -1.66 6.79 -19.91
CA TYR A 105 -1.37 5.70 -20.83
C TYR A 105 -1.36 6.23 -22.26
N ASN A 106 -0.23 6.05 -22.93
CA ASN A 106 0.07 6.66 -24.22
C ASN A 106 -0.63 5.95 -25.38
N ALA A 107 -0.86 4.64 -25.26
CA ALA A 107 -1.48 3.81 -26.30
C ALA A 107 -3.02 3.78 -26.17
N GLY A 108 -3.62 4.93 -25.89
CA GLY A 108 -5.08 5.07 -25.79
C GLY A 108 -5.77 5.07 -27.16
N THR A 109 -7.06 4.75 -27.17
CA THR A 109 -7.87 4.58 -28.42
C THR A 109 -7.97 5.88 -29.21
N SER A 110 -8.04 7.01 -28.51
CA SER A 110 -8.14 8.35 -29.10
C SER A 110 -6.88 9.19 -28.86
N GLY A 111 -5.75 8.54 -28.55
CA GLY A 111 -4.51 9.17 -28.11
C GLY A 111 -4.25 9.00 -26.62
N ALA A 112 -3.14 9.60 -26.16
CA ALA A 112 -2.72 9.53 -24.76
C ALA A 112 -3.74 10.19 -23.81
N ALA A 113 -4.06 9.51 -22.72
CA ALA A 113 -5.02 10.00 -21.73
C ALA A 113 -4.70 9.44 -20.34
N ASP A 114 -5.37 9.97 -19.32
CA ASP A 114 -5.51 9.33 -18.00
C ASP A 114 -5.73 7.83 -18.17
N HIS A 115 -4.94 6.99 -17.49
CA HIS A 115 -4.92 5.55 -17.76
C HIS A 115 -6.29 4.89 -17.60
N ARG A 116 -7.16 5.44 -16.76
CA ARG A 116 -8.51 4.89 -16.53
C ARG A 116 -9.43 5.11 -17.71
N LEU A 117 -9.15 6.13 -18.52
CA LEU A 117 -9.97 6.61 -19.63
C LEU A 117 -9.35 6.31 -21.00
N ALA A 118 -8.06 5.98 -21.06
CA ALA A 118 -7.34 5.78 -22.33
C ALA A 118 -7.86 4.59 -23.16
N THR A 119 -8.38 3.56 -22.49
CA THR A 119 -8.94 2.35 -23.12
C THR A 119 -10.12 1.83 -22.29
N ALA A 120 -11.00 1.03 -22.91
CA ALA A 120 -12.20 0.53 -22.25
C ALA A 120 -11.92 -0.40 -21.05
N ASP A 121 -10.71 -0.97 -20.98
CA ASP A 121 -10.25 -1.85 -19.90
C ASP A 121 -9.25 -1.14 -18.97
N ALA A 122 -9.28 0.20 -18.94
CA ALA A 122 -8.46 1.03 -18.05
C ALA A 122 -6.94 0.78 -18.18
N SER A 123 -6.47 0.54 -19.41
CA SER A 123 -5.06 0.35 -19.75
C SER A 123 -4.49 -0.99 -19.28
N PHE A 124 -5.31 -2.04 -19.37
CA PHE A 124 -4.92 -3.39 -18.96
C PHE A 124 -3.64 -3.88 -19.66
N ALA A 125 -3.46 -3.59 -20.95
CA ALA A 125 -2.25 -3.98 -21.68
C ALA A 125 -0.96 -3.43 -21.03
N GLY A 126 -0.98 -2.19 -20.56
CA GLY A 126 0.13 -1.60 -19.81
C GLY A 126 0.35 -2.30 -18.47
N ALA A 127 -0.72 -2.52 -17.69
CA ALA A 127 -0.63 -3.21 -16.40
C ALA A 127 -0.11 -4.66 -16.54
N PHE A 128 -0.54 -5.35 -17.59
CA PHE A 128 -0.07 -6.69 -17.93
C PHE A 128 1.42 -6.69 -18.32
N CYS A 129 1.87 -5.69 -19.08
CA CYS A 129 3.29 -5.49 -19.37
C CYS A 129 4.11 -5.28 -18.07
N LEU A 130 3.65 -4.42 -17.15
CA LEU A 130 4.34 -4.18 -15.88
C LEU A 130 4.47 -5.47 -15.06
N ARG A 131 3.39 -6.25 -14.96
CA ARG A 131 3.42 -7.57 -14.32
C ARG A 131 4.42 -8.51 -15.01
N GLY A 132 4.51 -8.45 -16.33
CA GLY A 132 5.45 -9.22 -17.15
C GLY A 132 6.90 -8.94 -16.80
N LEU A 133 7.27 -7.70 -16.44
CA LEU A 133 8.64 -7.37 -16.03
C LEU A 133 9.12 -8.23 -14.87
N TRP A 134 8.29 -8.42 -13.84
CA TRP A 134 8.63 -9.29 -12.72
C TRP A 134 8.47 -10.76 -13.07
N THR A 135 7.28 -11.15 -13.57
CA THR A 135 6.93 -12.57 -13.71
C THR A 135 7.65 -13.29 -14.85
N ASN A 136 8.16 -12.58 -15.84
CA ASN A 136 9.02 -13.13 -16.89
C ASN A 136 10.52 -12.97 -16.56
N GLY A 137 10.86 -12.36 -15.42
CA GLY A 137 12.25 -12.21 -14.95
C GLY A 137 13.09 -11.20 -15.73
N ASP A 138 12.63 -9.95 -15.87
CA ASP A 138 13.48 -8.86 -16.38
C ASP A 138 14.75 -8.78 -15.52
N ALA A 139 15.90 -8.98 -16.15
CA ALA A 139 17.18 -9.11 -15.45
C ALA A 139 17.59 -7.82 -14.71
N ARG A 140 17.19 -6.64 -15.20
CA ARG A 140 17.47 -5.36 -14.53
C ARG A 140 16.63 -5.23 -13.27
N MET A 141 15.33 -5.56 -13.38
CA MET A 141 14.44 -5.57 -12.21
C MET A 141 14.95 -6.54 -11.14
N ALA A 142 15.28 -7.79 -11.52
CA ALA A 142 15.81 -8.77 -10.58
C ALA A 142 17.13 -8.30 -9.93
N ALA A 143 18.06 -7.77 -10.73
CA ALA A 143 19.32 -7.25 -10.21
C ALA A 143 19.12 -6.07 -9.24
N SER A 144 18.23 -5.12 -9.57
CA SER A 144 17.94 -3.98 -8.69
C SER A 144 17.27 -4.41 -7.38
N VAL A 145 16.32 -5.35 -7.44
CA VAL A 145 15.66 -5.89 -6.25
C VAL A 145 16.67 -6.60 -5.34
N GLU A 146 17.54 -7.44 -5.89
CA GLU A 146 18.60 -8.10 -5.11
C GLU A 146 19.61 -7.09 -4.55
N ALA A 147 19.97 -6.04 -5.31
CA ALA A 147 20.92 -5.03 -4.87
C ALA A 147 20.42 -4.21 -3.66
N ILE A 148 19.10 -4.02 -3.52
CA ILE A 148 18.50 -3.27 -2.40
C ILE A 148 17.92 -4.18 -1.31
N ARG A 149 18.07 -5.49 -1.44
CA ARG A 149 17.50 -6.45 -0.51
C ARG A 149 18.12 -6.29 0.87
N VAL A 150 17.28 -6.07 1.87
CA VAL A 150 17.69 -6.01 3.27
C VAL A 150 17.77 -7.41 3.88
N ASN A 151 18.67 -7.59 4.84
CA ASN A 151 18.85 -8.87 5.54
C ASN A 151 18.08 -8.96 6.89
N ALA A 152 17.33 -7.91 7.23
CA ALA A 152 16.59 -7.75 8.49
C ALA A 152 17.42 -7.92 9.78
N ASN A 153 18.75 -7.82 9.70
CA ASN A 153 19.63 -7.75 10.86
C ASN A 153 19.70 -6.29 11.36
N LEU A 154 19.04 -6.01 12.48
CA LEU A 154 19.00 -4.69 13.10
C LEU A 154 20.19 -4.45 14.03
N HIS A 155 21.05 -5.46 14.23
CA HIS A 155 22.14 -5.47 15.19
C HIS A 155 21.67 -5.17 16.62
N GLY A 156 20.49 -5.69 16.98
CA GLY A 156 19.88 -5.48 18.29
C GLY A 156 19.36 -4.06 18.54
N LYS A 157 19.33 -3.19 17.52
CA LYS A 157 18.70 -1.86 17.65
C LYS A 157 17.20 -2.02 17.90
N PRO A 158 16.62 -1.34 18.91
CA PRO A 158 15.19 -1.39 19.14
C PRO A 158 14.45 -0.78 17.95
N ALA A 159 13.44 -1.49 17.45
CA ALA A 159 12.65 -1.09 16.30
C ALA A 159 11.17 -1.42 16.52
N ILE A 160 10.30 -0.57 15.97
CA ILE A 160 8.87 -0.81 15.94
C ILE A 160 8.40 -0.71 14.49
N ILE A 161 7.62 -1.69 14.07
CA ILE A 161 6.87 -1.66 12.82
C ILE A 161 5.39 -1.54 13.17
N VAL A 162 4.70 -0.58 12.55
CA VAL A 162 3.24 -0.46 12.60
C VAL A 162 2.73 -0.54 11.17
N GLN A 163 1.82 -1.47 10.89
CA GLN A 163 1.19 -1.57 9.58
C GLN A 163 -0.29 -1.93 9.70
N GLY A 164 -1.10 -1.32 8.85
CA GLY A 164 -2.51 -1.67 8.69
C GLY A 164 -2.70 -2.97 7.91
N ARG A 165 -3.54 -3.87 8.42
CA ARG A 165 -3.87 -5.15 7.76
C ARG A 165 -4.60 -4.97 6.43
N SER A 166 -5.35 -3.87 6.28
CA SER A 166 -6.10 -3.53 5.05
C SER A 166 -5.25 -2.81 4.00
N ASP A 167 -3.92 -2.66 4.18
CA ASP A 167 -3.08 -1.98 3.19
C ASP A 167 -3.07 -2.73 1.83
N THR A 168 -3.65 -2.10 0.80
CA THR A 168 -3.65 -2.57 -0.59
C THR A 168 -2.53 -2.01 -1.45
N LEU A 169 -1.82 -0.99 -0.98
CA LEU A 169 -0.71 -0.40 -1.74
C LEU A 169 0.59 -1.15 -1.47
N VAL A 170 0.84 -1.45 -0.20
CA VAL A 170 1.97 -2.24 0.30
C VAL A 170 1.40 -3.40 1.11
N PRO A 171 0.98 -4.50 0.47
CA PRO A 171 0.25 -5.56 1.17
C PRO A 171 1.09 -6.20 2.27
N ILE A 172 0.48 -6.42 3.42
CA ILE A 172 1.19 -6.82 4.64
C ILE A 172 1.96 -8.15 4.53
N ASN A 173 1.48 -9.07 3.68
CA ASN A 173 2.15 -10.34 3.38
C ASN A 173 3.41 -10.19 2.51
N HIS A 174 3.57 -9.05 1.83
CA HIS A 174 4.75 -8.72 1.02
C HIS A 174 5.65 -7.69 1.69
N ALA A 175 5.34 -7.29 2.92
CA ALA A 175 6.03 -6.21 3.64
C ALA A 175 6.37 -6.58 5.09
N SER A 176 5.56 -6.13 6.07
CA SER A 176 5.94 -6.24 7.48
C SER A 176 5.99 -7.67 8.00
N ARG A 177 5.07 -8.55 7.59
CA ARG A 177 5.08 -9.97 8.03
C ARG A 177 6.38 -10.68 7.62
N PRO A 178 6.78 -10.71 6.33
CA PRO A 178 8.04 -11.36 5.96
C PRO A 178 9.27 -10.67 6.55
N TYR A 179 9.29 -9.33 6.69
CA TYR A 179 10.40 -8.64 7.34
C TYR A 179 10.54 -9.04 8.82
N ALA A 180 9.43 -9.09 9.58
CA ALA A 180 9.45 -9.50 10.98
C ALA A 180 9.89 -10.96 11.14
N ALA A 181 9.45 -11.84 10.22
CA ALA A 181 9.92 -13.23 10.16
C ALA A 181 11.45 -13.30 9.96
N MET A 182 11.95 -12.54 8.97
CA MET A 182 13.36 -12.52 8.60
C MET A 182 14.23 -11.95 9.74
N ASN A 183 13.77 -10.91 10.42
CA ASN A 183 14.47 -10.36 11.59
C ASN A 183 14.56 -11.40 12.72
N LYS A 184 13.45 -12.10 13.01
CA LYS A 184 13.44 -13.16 14.03
C LYS A 184 14.32 -14.33 13.66
N PHE A 185 14.45 -14.65 12.38
CA PHE A 185 15.43 -15.63 11.92
C PHE A 185 16.89 -15.14 12.09
N ALA A 186 17.16 -13.87 11.76
CA ALA A 186 18.50 -13.30 11.81
C ALA A 186 19.03 -13.07 13.24
N GLU A 187 18.17 -12.64 14.17
CA GLU A 187 18.58 -12.23 15.52
C GLU A 187 18.04 -13.15 16.64
N GLY A 188 17.09 -14.03 16.35
CA GLY A 188 16.52 -14.96 17.32
C GLY A 188 15.91 -14.25 18.53
N ASN A 189 16.23 -14.77 19.73
CA ASN A 189 15.79 -14.20 21.00
C ASN A 189 16.41 -12.83 21.32
N SER A 190 17.45 -12.41 20.58
CA SER A 190 18.08 -11.11 20.75
C SER A 190 17.41 -10.00 19.93
N SER A 191 16.40 -10.33 19.12
CA SER A 191 15.68 -9.33 18.33
C SER A 191 14.84 -8.41 19.21
N ASN A 192 15.11 -7.11 19.07
CA ASN A 192 14.40 -6.01 19.73
C ASN A 192 13.37 -5.35 18.80
N LEU A 193 12.84 -6.13 17.86
CA LEU A 193 11.77 -5.72 16.95
C LEU A 193 10.39 -6.04 17.56
N SER A 194 9.55 -5.02 17.66
CA SER A 194 8.12 -5.16 17.89
C SER A 194 7.33 -4.87 16.62
N PHE A 195 6.42 -5.76 16.24
CA PHE A 195 5.52 -5.60 15.10
C PHE A 195 4.06 -5.48 15.57
N TYR A 196 3.42 -4.36 15.25
CA TYR A 196 2.03 -4.06 15.57
C TYR A 196 1.20 -4.04 14.29
N GLU A 197 0.38 -5.07 14.12
CA GLU A 197 -0.52 -5.21 12.98
C GLU A 197 -1.90 -4.67 13.36
N VAL A 198 -2.38 -3.64 12.67
CA VAL A 198 -3.61 -2.91 13.05
C VAL A 198 -4.75 -3.32 12.12
N THR A 199 -5.81 -3.93 12.64
CA THR A 199 -7.00 -4.26 11.82
C THR A 199 -7.73 -2.99 11.39
N ASN A 200 -8.46 -3.04 10.28
CA ASN A 200 -9.16 -1.89 9.67
C ASN A 200 -8.26 -0.69 9.34
N GLY A 201 -6.94 -0.87 9.44
CA GLY A 201 -5.96 0.14 9.10
C GLY A 201 -5.49 -0.03 7.66
N GLN A 202 -5.39 1.07 6.90
CA GLN A 202 -4.95 1.07 5.51
C GLN A 202 -3.88 2.15 5.28
N HIS A 203 -3.37 2.26 4.04
CA HIS A 203 -2.20 3.08 3.71
C HIS A 203 -2.42 4.61 3.80
N PHE A 204 -3.60 5.09 3.42
CA PHE A 204 -3.90 6.48 3.13
C PHE A 204 -4.85 7.13 4.15
N ASP A 205 -4.35 7.54 5.32
CA ASP A 205 -5.18 8.24 6.32
C ASP A 205 -5.93 9.47 5.75
N ALA A 206 -5.39 10.10 4.71
CA ALA A 206 -6.05 11.21 4.00
C ALA A 206 -7.43 10.85 3.40
N PHE A 207 -7.69 9.57 3.11
CA PHE A 207 -8.98 9.12 2.57
C PHE A 207 -10.03 8.80 3.64
N LEU A 208 -9.70 8.90 4.94
CA LEU A 208 -10.64 8.57 6.02
C LEU A 208 -11.84 9.53 6.12
N GLY A 209 -11.81 10.66 5.41
CA GLY A 209 -12.96 11.56 5.26
C GLY A 209 -13.88 11.21 4.08
N VAL A 210 -13.47 10.28 3.20
CA VAL A 210 -14.24 9.88 2.02
C VAL A 210 -15.41 8.99 2.45
N ALA A 211 -16.57 9.21 1.86
CA ALA A 211 -17.76 8.42 2.15
C ALA A 211 -17.51 6.92 1.94
N GLY A 212 -17.70 6.15 3.01
CA GLY A 212 -17.50 4.71 3.06
C GLY A 212 -16.13 4.30 3.57
N PHE A 213 -15.11 5.14 3.43
CA PHE A 213 -13.83 4.94 4.12
C PHE A 213 -13.99 5.33 5.59
N ASP A 214 -14.70 6.43 5.84
CA ASP A 214 -15.00 6.97 7.16
C ASP A 214 -15.67 5.97 8.11
N THR A 215 -16.48 5.06 7.59
CA THR A 215 -17.19 4.02 8.35
C THR A 215 -16.45 2.69 8.47
N ARG A 216 -15.43 2.44 7.64
CA ARG A 216 -14.76 1.12 7.50
C ARG A 216 -13.33 1.07 8.02
N PHE A 217 -12.61 2.19 7.96
CA PHE A 217 -11.19 2.22 8.29
C PHE A 217 -10.87 3.15 9.46
N VAL A 218 -9.72 2.92 10.08
CA VAL A 218 -9.19 3.69 11.21
C VAL A 218 -7.86 4.35 10.86
N PRO A 219 -7.50 5.48 11.50
CA PRO A 219 -6.23 6.15 11.27
C PRO A 219 -5.04 5.35 11.81
N LEU A 220 -4.10 5.03 10.93
CA LEU A 220 -2.80 4.49 11.32
C LEU A 220 -1.94 5.53 12.04
N HIS A 221 -2.15 6.81 11.76
CA HIS A 221 -1.39 7.90 12.37
C HIS A 221 -1.49 7.88 13.90
N TYR A 222 -2.63 7.49 14.46
CA TYR A 222 -2.80 7.31 15.91
C TYR A 222 -1.82 6.27 16.48
N TYR A 223 -1.67 5.13 15.79
CA TYR A 223 -0.75 4.07 16.19
C TYR A 223 0.71 4.40 15.92
N ASN A 224 1.00 5.18 14.89
CA ASN A 224 2.33 5.75 14.68
C ASN A 224 2.74 6.65 15.85
N LEU A 225 1.86 7.55 16.32
CA LEU A 225 2.13 8.39 17.49
C LEU A 225 2.33 7.56 18.77
N GLN A 226 1.53 6.51 18.97
CA GLN A 226 1.75 5.57 20.09
C GLN A 226 3.12 4.89 19.98
N ALA A 227 3.50 4.38 18.81
CA ALA A 227 4.79 3.74 18.59
C ALA A 227 5.97 4.70 18.86
N LEU A 228 5.87 5.96 18.42
CA LEU A 228 6.86 6.99 18.74
C LEU A 228 6.99 7.24 20.24
N ASN A 229 5.85 7.32 20.95
CA ASN A 229 5.84 7.47 22.41
C ASN A 229 6.43 6.25 23.14
N LEU A 230 6.14 5.03 22.66
CA LEU A 230 6.70 3.79 23.19
C LEU A 230 8.23 3.75 23.01
N MET A 231 8.71 4.09 21.81
CA MET A 231 10.14 4.15 21.52
C MET A 231 10.83 5.24 22.35
N TRP A 232 10.20 6.41 22.49
CA TRP A 232 10.72 7.47 23.36
C TRP A 232 10.86 7.01 24.81
N ALA A 233 9.82 6.38 25.37
CA ALA A 233 9.85 5.86 26.73
C ALA A 233 10.91 4.76 26.91
N HIS A 234 11.08 3.89 25.91
CA HIS A 234 12.13 2.88 25.88
C HIS A 234 13.53 3.50 25.92
N LEU A 235 13.81 4.46 25.03
CA LEU A 235 15.12 5.10 24.93
C LEU A 235 15.44 6.01 26.12
N LYS A 236 14.44 6.68 26.70
CA LYS A 236 14.65 7.62 27.81
C LYS A 236 14.66 6.94 29.18
N ASN A 237 13.76 5.98 29.40
CA ASN A 237 13.50 5.45 30.73
C ASN A 237 13.75 3.94 30.82
N GLY A 238 14.18 3.28 29.75
CA GLY A 238 14.37 1.83 29.72
C GLY A 238 13.06 1.03 29.79
N ALA A 239 11.92 1.66 29.49
CA ALA A 239 10.63 0.96 29.49
C ALA A 239 10.63 -0.18 28.46
N PRO A 240 10.12 -1.38 28.78
CA PRO A 240 10.06 -2.46 27.81
C PRO A 240 9.10 -2.10 26.66
N LEU A 241 9.48 -2.46 25.43
CA LEU A 241 8.56 -2.37 24.29
C LEU A 241 7.49 -3.46 24.42
N PRO A 242 6.21 -3.14 24.14
CA PRO A 242 5.16 -4.15 24.07
C PRO A 242 5.51 -5.28 23.08
N PRO A 243 5.11 -6.53 23.38
CA PRO A 243 5.29 -7.64 22.46
C PRO A 243 4.57 -7.40 21.11
N SER A 244 5.09 -8.05 20.06
CA SER A 244 4.44 -8.03 18.75
C SER A 244 3.00 -8.54 18.86
N GLN A 245 2.05 -7.86 18.24
CA GLN A 245 0.63 -8.13 18.42
C GLN A 245 -0.24 -7.65 17.27
N VAL A 246 -1.44 -8.22 17.20
CA VAL A 246 -2.54 -7.66 16.44
C VAL A 246 -3.32 -6.71 17.35
N VAL A 247 -3.62 -5.52 16.85
CA VAL A 247 -4.50 -4.56 17.50
C VAL A 247 -5.85 -4.59 16.78
N HIS A 248 -6.84 -5.23 17.40
CA HIS A 248 -8.20 -5.35 16.86
C HIS A 248 -8.98 -4.06 17.08
N THR A 249 -8.98 -3.20 16.08
CA THR A 249 -9.73 -1.94 16.11
C THR A 249 -11.19 -2.15 15.78
N VAL A 250 -12.02 -1.15 16.07
CA VAL A 250 -13.46 -1.16 15.76
C VAL A 250 -13.76 0.00 14.83
N PRO A 251 -14.17 -0.24 13.57
CA PRO A 251 -14.58 0.84 12.67
C PRO A 251 -15.73 1.65 13.27
N ARG A 252 -15.85 2.91 12.85
CA ARG A 252 -16.90 3.81 13.37
C ARG A 252 -18.30 3.37 12.96
N GLY A 253 -18.45 2.65 11.84
CA GLY A 253 -19.74 2.23 11.31
C GLY A 253 -20.64 3.42 10.94
N GLY A 254 -21.94 3.17 10.83
CA GLY A 254 -22.94 4.20 10.49
C GLY A 254 -23.06 4.46 8.98
N THR A 255 -23.55 5.66 8.64
CA THR A 255 -23.82 6.06 7.25
C THR A 255 -22.54 6.60 6.60
N ALA A 256 -22.23 6.12 5.39
CA ALA A 256 -21.08 6.59 4.60
C ALA A 256 -21.13 8.12 4.38
N GLY A 257 -20.05 8.82 4.70
CA GLY A 257 -19.95 10.28 4.63
C GLY A 257 -20.50 11.01 5.85
N ALA A 258 -21.03 10.26 6.83
CA ALA A 258 -21.57 10.75 8.09
C ALA A 258 -21.25 9.79 9.24
N ALA A 259 -20.07 9.14 9.21
CA ALA A 259 -19.62 8.32 10.32
C ALA A 259 -19.62 9.13 11.64
N PRO A 260 -19.95 8.52 12.79
CA PRO A 260 -19.83 9.17 14.09
C PRO A 260 -18.42 9.72 14.36
N ALA A 261 -18.27 10.56 15.39
CA ALA A 261 -16.95 11.00 15.82
C ALA A 261 -16.08 9.80 16.24
N LEU A 262 -14.81 9.82 15.85
CA LEU A 262 -13.85 8.80 16.27
C LEU A 262 -13.59 8.91 17.77
N THR A 263 -13.57 7.78 18.46
CA THR A 263 -13.30 7.73 19.90
C THR A 263 -12.22 6.70 20.22
N VAL A 264 -11.70 6.72 21.44
CA VAL A 264 -10.74 5.70 21.91
C VAL A 264 -11.34 4.29 21.96
N ALA A 265 -12.67 4.14 21.98
CA ALA A 265 -13.31 2.83 21.88
C ALA A 265 -13.11 2.20 20.48
N ASN A 266 -12.90 3.02 19.45
CA ASN A 266 -12.55 2.55 18.11
C ASN A 266 -11.07 2.16 18.00
N LEU A 267 -10.23 2.70 18.88
CA LEU A 267 -8.77 2.71 18.79
C LEU A 267 -8.15 2.13 20.07
N PRO A 268 -8.31 0.82 20.34
CA PRO A 268 -7.67 0.21 21.50
C PRO A 268 -6.16 0.43 21.45
N ALA A 269 -5.56 0.65 22.62
CA ALA A 269 -4.13 0.91 22.76
C ALA A 269 -3.30 -0.35 22.45
N ILE A 270 -2.03 -0.14 22.12
CA ILE A 270 -1.05 -1.24 22.01
C ILE A 270 -0.82 -1.81 23.42
N SER A 271 -1.12 -3.10 23.62
CA SER A 271 -1.12 -3.72 24.95
C SER A 271 0.26 -4.22 25.34
N ALA A 272 0.68 -3.95 26.58
CA ALA A 272 1.87 -4.58 27.15
C ALA A 272 1.70 -6.11 27.35
N SER A 273 0.46 -6.59 27.39
CA SER A 273 0.09 -8.00 27.58
C SER A 273 -0.98 -8.40 26.57
N PRO A 274 -0.61 -8.71 25.31
CA PRO A 274 -1.58 -8.92 24.22
C PRO A 274 -2.37 -10.24 24.30
N GLY A 275 -2.00 -11.18 25.18
CA GLY A 275 -2.74 -12.44 25.35
C GLY A 275 -2.85 -13.23 24.04
N SER A 276 -4.09 -13.57 23.65
CA SER A 276 -4.40 -14.26 22.39
C SER A 276 -4.03 -13.48 21.13
N ASN A 277 -3.81 -12.17 21.24
CA ASN A 277 -3.51 -11.29 20.11
C ASN A 277 -1.99 -11.18 19.87
N ALA A 278 -1.17 -11.92 20.63
CA ALA A 278 0.27 -11.95 20.45
C ALA A 278 0.64 -12.55 19.09
N ILE A 279 1.48 -11.84 18.33
CA ILE A 279 2.11 -12.39 17.13
C ILE A 279 3.31 -13.23 17.58
N THR A 280 3.37 -14.47 17.11
CA THR A 280 4.45 -15.40 17.47
C THR A 280 5.24 -15.83 16.25
N PHE A 281 6.47 -16.27 16.46
CA PHE A 281 7.41 -16.64 15.40
C PHE A 281 7.88 -18.07 15.64
N GLY A 282 7.82 -18.91 14.62
CA GLY A 282 8.20 -20.32 14.74
C GLY A 282 8.29 -20.99 13.37
N GLY A 283 9.19 -21.98 13.24
CA GLY A 283 9.32 -22.76 12.00
C GLY A 283 9.66 -21.94 10.74
N GLY A 284 10.28 -20.76 10.90
CA GLY A 284 10.57 -19.83 9.79
C GLY A 284 9.39 -18.97 9.33
N GLY A 285 8.24 -19.06 10.00
CA GLY A 285 7.04 -18.27 9.70
C GLY A 285 6.62 -17.31 10.82
N VAL A 286 5.65 -16.46 10.49
CA VAL A 286 4.93 -15.60 11.45
C VAL A 286 3.54 -16.19 11.64
N ASN A 287 3.18 -16.46 12.89
CA ASN A 287 1.83 -16.80 13.27
C ASN A 287 1.12 -15.53 13.74
N VAL A 288 0.17 -15.06 12.92
CA VAL A 288 -0.62 -13.87 13.18
C VAL A 288 -2.02 -14.31 13.61
N PRO A 289 -2.46 -13.97 14.84
CA PRO A 289 -3.83 -14.26 15.26
C PRO A 289 -4.84 -13.46 14.43
N ASN A 290 -6.01 -14.07 14.23
CA ASN A 290 -7.11 -13.43 13.49
C ASN A 290 -7.70 -12.28 14.27
#